data_AF-A0A816MJW5-F1
#
_entry.id   AF-A0A816MJW5-F1
#
_cell.length_a   1.000
_cell.length_b   1.000
_cell.length_c   1.000
_cell.angle_alpha   90.00
_cell.angle_beta   90.00
_cell.angle_gamma   90.00
#
_symmetry.space_group_name_H-M   'P 1'
#
loop_
_entity.id
_entity.type
_entity.pdbx_description
1 polymer ?
#
loop_
_entity_poly.entity_id
_entity_poly.type
_entity_poly.pdbx_seq_one_letter_code
_entity_poly.pdbx_strand_id
1 'polypeptide(L)'
;MMETVGGSSRTRWEELREIVKIVVTIGSIFDTNGVNIRFLNRKDRYTIKGTDEINELFAGEPKGYTPLVRSVREILKLPVTAANSDRKLLLFIATDGYPTDANGVPNLSEFENVMRNERNSDTTYVSFLMCTDNQECVDYLSNFSRTMTNVDVTGNFNTERMNIRKERGAKFPFSKGDYITKVLVGAVNREKVPSNEPDSANNS
;
A
#
# COMPACT_ATOMS: atom_id res chain seq x y z
N MET A 1 -13.06 4.64 -7.77
CA MET A 1 -13.00 3.19 -7.51
C MET A 1 -13.78 2.23 -8.45
N MET A 2 -14.73 2.67 -9.30
CA MET A 2 -15.36 1.79 -10.32
C MET A 2 -14.76 1.88 -11.73
N GLU A 3 -13.81 2.77 -11.92
CA GLU A 3 -13.06 2.87 -13.16
C GLU A 3 -12.14 1.67 -13.32
N THR A 4 -11.87 1.29 -14.56
CA THR A 4 -10.84 0.32 -14.89
C THR A 4 -9.44 0.87 -14.62
N VAL A 5 -8.44 -0.01 -14.52
CA VAL A 5 -7.06 0.38 -14.18
C VAL A 5 -6.08 -0.23 -15.16
N GLY A 6 -5.10 0.55 -15.63
CA GLY A 6 -3.91 -0.01 -16.29
C GLY A 6 -4.21 -0.93 -17.47
N GLY A 7 -5.29 -0.65 -18.23
CA GLY A 7 -5.74 -1.44 -19.38
C GLY A 7 -6.46 -2.76 -19.04
N SER A 8 -6.85 -2.98 -17.78
CA SER A 8 -7.66 -4.10 -17.30
C SER A 8 -9.15 -3.91 -17.60
N SER A 9 -9.91 -5.01 -17.73
CA SER A 9 -11.38 -4.95 -17.75
C SER A 9 -12.01 -4.91 -16.36
N ARG A 10 -11.20 -5.05 -15.30
CA ARG A 10 -11.65 -5.00 -13.90
C ARG A 10 -11.63 -3.59 -13.37
N THR A 11 -12.55 -3.30 -12.47
CA THR A 11 -12.57 -2.03 -11.73
C THR A 11 -11.45 -1.97 -10.69
N ARG A 12 -11.04 -0.77 -10.27
CA ARG A 12 -10.11 -0.54 -9.14
C ARG A 12 -10.51 -1.34 -7.90
N TRP A 13 -11.81 -1.38 -7.63
CA TRP A 13 -12.36 -2.09 -6.48
C TRP A 13 -12.24 -3.62 -6.58
N GLU A 14 -12.47 -4.17 -7.77
CA GLU A 14 -12.28 -5.60 -8.02
C GLU A 14 -10.81 -6.00 -7.95
N GLU A 15 -9.91 -5.19 -8.50
CA GLU A 15 -8.47 -5.44 -8.38
C GLU A 15 -8.01 -5.42 -6.93
N LEU A 16 -8.46 -4.43 -6.15
CA LEU A 16 -8.18 -4.37 -4.72
C LEU A 16 -8.71 -5.62 -3.99
N ARG A 17 -9.95 -6.05 -4.26
CA ARG A 17 -10.53 -7.25 -3.67
C ARG A 17 -9.63 -8.47 -3.89
N GLU A 18 -9.16 -8.67 -5.12
CA GLU A 18 -8.34 -9.82 -5.46
C GLU A 18 -6.96 -9.77 -4.79
N ILE A 19 -6.37 -8.57 -4.65
CA ILE A 19 -5.11 -8.43 -3.91
C ILE A 19 -5.33 -8.68 -2.42
N VAL A 20 -6.41 -8.17 -1.83
CA VAL A 20 -6.74 -8.43 -0.42
C VAL A 20 -6.92 -9.92 -0.16
N LYS A 21 -7.57 -10.67 -1.06
CA LYS A 21 -7.66 -12.14 -0.94
C LYS A 21 -6.28 -12.79 -0.88
N ILE A 22 -5.35 -12.37 -1.75
CA ILE A 22 -3.98 -12.89 -1.77
C ILE A 22 -3.25 -12.54 -0.47
N VAL A 23 -3.34 -11.28 -0.02
CA VAL A 23 -2.73 -10.81 1.24
C VAL A 23 -3.28 -11.58 2.44
N VAL A 24 -4.58 -11.83 2.50
CA VAL A 24 -5.21 -12.60 3.58
C VAL A 24 -4.76 -14.06 3.57
N THR A 25 -4.76 -14.70 2.40
CA THR A 25 -4.31 -16.10 2.25
C THR A 25 -2.86 -16.25 2.71
N ILE A 26 -1.96 -15.38 2.24
CA ILE A 26 -0.55 -15.46 2.59
C ILE A 26 -0.31 -14.99 4.03
N GLY A 27 -0.93 -13.89 4.45
CA GLY A 27 -0.82 -13.35 5.79
C GLY A 27 -1.28 -14.35 6.86
N SER A 28 -2.34 -15.12 6.60
CA SER A 28 -2.84 -16.14 7.53
C SER A 28 -1.91 -17.36 7.67
N ILE A 29 -0.96 -17.56 6.74
CA ILE A 29 0.11 -18.56 6.89
C ILE A 29 1.13 -18.09 7.93
N PHE A 30 1.42 -16.78 7.97
CA PHE A 30 2.43 -16.20 8.88
C PHE A 30 1.86 -15.78 10.24
N ASP A 31 0.60 -15.35 10.29
CA ASP A 31 -0.12 -15.04 11.53
C ASP A 31 -1.39 -15.88 11.64
N THR A 32 -1.34 -16.89 12.51
CA THR A 32 -2.48 -17.79 12.77
C THR A 32 -3.68 -17.07 13.42
N ASN A 33 -3.50 -15.83 13.92
CA ASN A 33 -4.59 -14.98 14.39
C ASN A 33 -5.35 -14.33 13.22
N GLY A 34 -4.86 -14.44 11.98
CA GLY A 34 -5.48 -13.86 10.80
C GLY A 34 -5.11 -12.39 10.59
N VAL A 35 -5.76 -11.78 9.59
CA VAL A 35 -5.49 -10.42 9.14
C VAL A 35 -6.64 -9.48 9.53
N ASN A 36 -6.28 -8.27 9.96
CA ASN A 36 -7.25 -7.22 10.26
C ASN A 36 -7.45 -6.32 9.03
N ILE A 37 -8.70 -6.05 8.67
CA ILE A 37 -9.09 -5.18 7.57
C ILE A 37 -9.83 -3.97 8.16
N ARG A 38 -9.20 -2.80 8.07
CA ARG A 38 -9.82 -1.54 8.50
C ARG A 38 -10.32 -0.78 7.29
N PHE A 39 -11.58 -0.37 7.32
CA PHE A 39 -12.17 0.45 6.26
C PHE A 39 -12.24 1.90 6.72
N LEU A 40 -12.01 2.83 5.80
CA LEU A 40 -12.01 4.25 6.15
C LEU A 40 -13.40 4.78 6.56
N ASN A 41 -14.44 4.30 5.87
CA ASN A 41 -15.80 4.87 5.98
C ASN A 41 -16.88 3.82 6.32
N ARG A 42 -16.48 2.68 6.89
CA ARG A 42 -17.39 1.63 7.35
C ARG A 42 -16.74 0.78 8.43
N LYS A 43 -17.52 -0.13 9.02
CA LYS A 43 -17.08 -0.97 10.13
C LYS A 43 -15.90 -1.88 9.75
N ASP A 44 -14.87 -1.83 10.59
CA ASP A 44 -13.70 -2.70 10.52
C ASP A 44 -14.05 -4.19 10.68
N ARG A 45 -13.15 -5.04 10.23
CA ARG A 45 -13.18 -6.48 10.45
C ARG A 45 -11.82 -6.96 10.94
N TYR A 46 -11.84 -7.92 11.85
CA TYR A 46 -10.65 -8.41 12.52
C TYR A 46 -10.56 -9.92 12.38
N THR A 47 -9.33 -10.46 12.47
CA THR A 47 -9.09 -11.91 12.56
C THR A 47 -9.61 -12.67 11.33
N ILE A 48 -9.52 -12.06 10.14
CA ILE A 48 -9.93 -12.71 8.89
C ILE A 48 -8.90 -13.76 8.49
N LYS A 49 -9.34 -15.01 8.32
CA LYS A 49 -8.46 -16.16 8.02
C LYS A 49 -8.69 -16.78 6.64
N GLY A 50 -9.75 -16.37 5.94
CA GLY A 50 -10.17 -16.99 4.69
C GLY A 50 -10.71 -15.99 3.69
N THR A 51 -10.80 -16.41 2.43
CA THR A 51 -11.22 -15.56 1.31
C THR A 51 -12.73 -15.40 1.17
N ASP A 52 -13.52 -16.27 1.80
CA ASP A 52 -14.98 -16.25 1.66
C ASP A 52 -15.57 -14.97 2.25
N GLU A 53 -15.12 -14.59 3.44
CA GLU A 53 -15.49 -13.33 4.10
C GLU A 53 -15.12 -12.11 3.24
N ILE A 54 -14.04 -12.19 2.45
CA ILE A 54 -13.59 -11.06 1.61
C ILE A 54 -14.59 -10.74 0.50
N ASN A 55 -15.25 -11.75 -0.08
CA ASN A 55 -16.25 -11.49 -1.11
C ASN A 55 -17.43 -10.69 -0.56
N GLU A 56 -17.91 -11.05 0.63
CA GLU A 56 -19.00 -10.36 1.30
C GLU A 56 -18.59 -8.93 1.71
N LEU A 57 -17.37 -8.75 2.23
CA LEU A 57 -16.87 -7.43 2.62
C LEU A 57 -16.73 -6.47 1.45
N PHE A 58 -16.39 -6.99 0.27
CA PHE A 58 -16.24 -6.18 -0.94
C PHE A 58 -17.52 -6.08 -1.77
N ALA A 59 -18.63 -6.70 -1.35
CA ALA A 59 -19.92 -6.55 -2.01
C ALA A 59 -20.47 -5.11 -1.87
N GLY A 60 -20.19 -4.45 -0.74
CA GLY A 60 -20.49 -3.04 -0.56
C GLY A 60 -19.45 -2.15 -1.25
N GLU A 61 -19.93 -1.17 -2.00
CA GLU A 61 -19.06 -0.20 -2.67
C GLU A 61 -18.39 0.78 -1.69
N PRO A 62 -17.20 1.29 -2.06
CA PRO A 62 -16.52 2.34 -1.32
C PRO A 62 -17.29 3.66 -1.43
N LYS A 63 -17.35 4.42 -0.32
CA LYS A 63 -18.06 5.71 -0.22
C LYS A 63 -17.32 6.64 0.72
N GLY A 64 -17.60 7.94 0.64
CA GLY A 64 -17.02 8.97 1.53
C GLY A 64 -15.67 9.49 1.07
N TYR A 65 -15.00 10.22 1.96
CA TYR A 65 -13.68 10.81 1.76
C TYR A 65 -12.55 9.84 2.14
N THR A 66 -11.31 10.31 2.23
CA THR A 66 -10.11 9.48 2.44
C THR A 66 -9.40 9.86 3.75
N PRO A 67 -10.01 9.63 4.93
CA PRO A 67 -9.49 10.05 6.24
C PRO A 67 -8.29 9.22 6.73
N LEU A 68 -7.21 9.15 5.94
CA LEU A 68 -6.02 8.35 6.24
C LEU A 68 -5.28 8.85 7.48
N VAL A 69 -5.18 10.17 7.68
CA VAL A 69 -4.53 10.75 8.86
C VAL A 69 -5.14 10.19 10.15
N ARG A 70 -6.48 10.28 10.27
CA ARG A 70 -7.20 9.73 11.43
C ARG A 70 -6.99 8.22 11.55
N SER A 71 -7.20 7.50 10.45
CA SER A 71 -7.19 6.03 10.45
C SER A 71 -5.82 5.46 10.81
N VAL A 72 -4.75 6.05 10.26
CA VAL A 72 -3.37 5.65 10.55
C VAL A 72 -3.01 6.00 12.00
N ARG A 73 -3.36 7.19 12.50
CA ARG A 73 -3.14 7.53 13.92
C ARG A 73 -3.81 6.57 14.88
N GLU A 74 -5.02 6.09 14.56
CA GLU A 74 -5.68 5.07 15.37
C GLU A 74 -4.92 3.73 15.37
N ILE A 75 -4.31 3.35 14.24
CA ILE A 75 -3.47 2.15 14.13
C ILE A 75 -2.15 2.32 14.90
N LEU A 76 -1.52 3.50 14.84
CA LEU A 76 -0.26 3.79 15.52
C LEU A 76 -0.38 3.82 17.05
N LYS A 77 -1.61 3.82 17.58
CA LYS A 77 -1.90 3.69 19.02
C LYS A 77 -1.98 2.24 19.49
N LEU A 78 -1.93 1.25 18.59
CA LEU A 78 -2.03 -0.15 18.95
C LEU A 78 -0.77 -0.61 19.71
N PRO A 79 -0.86 -1.54 20.67
CA PRO A 79 0.31 -2.03 21.39
C PRO A 79 1.42 -2.59 20.49
N VAL A 80 1.05 -3.21 19.36
CA VAL A 80 2.00 -3.78 18.38
C VAL A 80 2.90 -2.74 17.71
N THR A 81 2.51 -1.47 17.70
CA THR A 81 3.31 -0.38 17.11
C THR A 81 4.21 0.30 18.15
N ALA A 82 4.09 -0.03 19.43
CA ALA A 82 4.92 0.53 20.50
C ALA A 82 6.39 0.11 20.35
N ALA A 83 7.33 0.98 20.73
CA ALA A 83 8.77 0.76 20.54
C ALA A 83 9.32 -0.51 21.21
N ASN A 84 8.69 -0.95 22.29
CA ASN A 84 9.03 -2.15 23.05
C ASN A 84 8.26 -3.41 22.61
N SER A 85 7.49 -3.34 21.51
CA SER A 85 6.78 -4.49 20.97
C SER A 85 7.76 -5.53 20.41
N ASP A 86 7.56 -6.78 20.81
CA ASP A 86 8.23 -7.97 20.26
C ASP A 86 7.68 -8.35 18.88
N ARG A 87 6.48 -7.86 18.54
CA ARG A 87 5.83 -8.03 17.24
C ARG A 87 6.01 -6.82 16.36
N LYS A 88 5.98 -7.05 15.05
CA LYS A 88 6.04 -6.02 14.01
C LYS A 88 4.73 -5.99 13.22
N LEU A 89 4.30 -4.80 12.84
CA LEU A 89 3.11 -4.59 12.02
C LEU A 89 3.53 -4.27 10.58
N LEU A 90 2.97 -5.02 9.63
CA LEU A 90 2.94 -4.62 8.22
C LEU A 90 1.56 -4.05 7.89
N LEU A 91 1.52 -2.74 7.66
CA LEU A 91 0.31 -2.01 7.31
C LEU A 91 0.21 -1.86 5.78
N PHE A 92 -0.81 -2.49 5.20
CA PHE A 92 -1.17 -2.25 3.80
C PHE A 92 -2.16 -1.09 3.71
N ILE A 93 -1.82 -0.06 2.95
CA ILE A 93 -2.70 1.07 2.65
C ILE A 93 -3.04 1.04 1.17
N ALA A 94 -4.22 0.56 0.82
CA ALA A 94 -4.74 0.64 -0.53
C ALA A 94 -5.57 1.92 -0.72
N THR A 95 -5.23 2.72 -1.73
CA THR A 95 -5.92 3.98 -2.01
C THR A 95 -5.91 4.32 -3.50
N ASP A 96 -6.93 5.01 -3.99
CA ASP A 96 -7.00 5.55 -5.34
C ASP A 96 -6.81 7.08 -5.41
N GLY A 97 -6.52 7.71 -4.27
CA GLY A 97 -6.30 9.16 -4.20
C GLY A 97 -5.60 9.63 -2.92
N TYR A 98 -5.56 10.95 -2.76
CA TYR A 98 -4.91 11.63 -1.63
C TYR A 98 -5.64 11.43 -0.30
N PRO A 99 -4.92 11.54 0.83
CA PRO A 99 -5.55 11.73 2.14
C PRO A 99 -6.36 13.03 2.16
N THR A 100 -7.55 12.97 2.73
CA THR A 100 -8.45 14.13 2.90
C THR A 100 -9.04 14.18 4.30
N ASP A 101 -9.47 15.38 4.71
CA ASP A 101 -10.21 15.60 5.94
C ASP A 101 -11.71 15.19 5.81
N ALA A 102 -12.50 15.47 6.85
CA ALA A 102 -13.93 15.16 6.86
C ALA A 102 -14.77 15.96 5.85
N ASN A 103 -14.21 17.02 5.26
CA ASN A 103 -14.84 17.87 4.25
C ASN A 103 -14.31 17.56 2.84
N GLY A 104 -13.41 16.58 2.70
CA GLY A 104 -12.78 16.23 1.43
C GLY A 104 -11.61 17.12 1.03
N VAL A 105 -11.12 17.98 1.92
CA VAL A 105 -9.96 18.84 1.65
C VAL A 105 -8.67 18.03 1.82
N PRO A 106 -7.74 18.05 0.84
CA PRO A 106 -6.46 17.34 0.96
C PRO A 106 -5.64 17.83 2.17
N ASN A 107 -5.12 16.90 2.98
CA ASN A 107 -4.29 17.18 4.15
C ASN A 107 -2.93 16.48 4.07
N LEU A 108 -2.25 16.68 2.93
CA LEU A 108 -1.02 15.99 2.54
C LEU A 108 0.14 16.16 3.54
N SER A 109 0.38 17.40 3.99
CA SER A 109 1.47 17.71 4.93
C SER A 109 1.25 17.07 6.30
N GLU A 110 -0.01 16.99 6.73
CA GLU A 110 -0.37 16.32 7.99
C GLU A 110 -0.13 14.81 7.87
N PHE A 111 -0.53 14.20 6.74
CA PHE A 111 -0.29 12.79 6.50
C PHE A 111 1.21 12.46 6.41
N GLU A 112 1.99 13.31 5.75
CA GLU A 112 3.44 13.17 5.73
C GLU A 112 4.03 13.24 7.15
N ASN A 113 3.59 14.18 7.98
CA ASN A 113 4.02 14.27 9.37
C ASN A 113 3.70 12.98 10.15
N VAL A 114 2.51 12.41 9.99
CA VAL A 114 2.15 11.13 10.63
C VAL A 114 3.12 10.02 10.20
N MET A 115 3.39 9.92 8.90
CA MET A 115 4.23 8.86 8.35
C MET A 115 5.72 9.00 8.69
N ARG A 116 6.20 10.24 8.81
CA ARG A 116 7.61 10.59 9.07
C ARG A 116 7.95 10.64 10.55
N ASN A 117 7.08 11.26 11.35
CA ASN A 117 7.40 11.67 12.72
C ASN A 117 6.60 10.92 13.79
N GLU A 118 5.37 10.49 13.49
CA GLU A 118 4.53 9.77 14.48
C GLU A 118 4.67 8.24 14.36
N ARG A 119 4.88 7.72 13.15
CA ARG A 119 5.11 6.29 12.92
C ARG A 119 6.47 5.86 13.46
N ASN A 120 6.47 4.81 14.27
CA ASN A 120 7.69 4.11 14.62
C ASN A 120 8.09 3.14 13.48
N SER A 121 9.17 3.45 12.76
CA SER A 121 9.65 2.65 11.63
C SER A 121 10.25 1.32 12.04
N ASP A 122 10.68 1.13 13.29
CA ASP A 122 11.23 -0.13 13.78
C ASP A 122 10.15 -1.17 14.05
N THR A 123 8.89 -0.76 14.18
CA THR A 123 7.76 -1.64 14.52
C THR A 123 6.66 -1.62 13.48
N THR A 124 6.59 -0.58 12.63
CA THR A 124 5.52 -0.37 11.68
C THR A 124 6.07 -0.15 10.27
N TYR A 125 5.89 -1.17 9.43
CA TYR A 125 6.22 -1.20 8.01
C TYR A 125 4.97 -0.81 7.21
N VAL A 126 5.12 -0.04 6.14
CA VAL A 126 3.96 0.43 5.36
C VAL A 126 4.14 0.16 3.88
N SER A 127 3.21 -0.62 3.31
CA SER A 127 3.13 -0.86 1.87
C SER A 127 1.89 -0.16 1.32
N PHE A 128 2.09 0.85 0.47
CA PHE A 128 0.99 1.47 -0.27
C PHE A 128 0.68 0.67 -1.53
N LEU A 129 -0.60 0.42 -1.77
CA LEU A 129 -1.11 -0.07 -3.04
C LEU A 129 -1.89 1.03 -3.75
N MET A 130 -1.34 1.49 -4.87
CA MET A 130 -1.97 2.51 -5.69
C MET A 130 -3.01 1.86 -6.61
N CYS A 131 -4.27 2.10 -6.31
CA CYS A 131 -5.41 1.66 -7.11
C CYS A 131 -5.88 2.80 -8.03
N THR A 132 -4.97 3.50 -8.70
CA THR A 132 -5.28 4.66 -9.54
C THR A 132 -4.29 4.81 -10.68
N ASP A 133 -4.73 5.47 -11.75
CA ASP A 133 -3.88 5.91 -12.86
C ASP A 133 -3.59 7.43 -12.78
N ASN A 134 -4.02 8.10 -11.70
CA ASN A 134 -3.68 9.49 -11.44
C ASN A 134 -2.19 9.60 -11.05
N GLN A 135 -1.38 10.12 -11.98
CA GLN A 135 0.07 10.20 -11.82
C GLN A 135 0.49 11.07 -10.62
N GLU A 136 -0.20 12.18 -10.35
CA GLU A 136 0.16 13.07 -9.23
C GLU A 136 0.01 12.34 -7.88
N CYS A 137 -1.08 11.57 -7.72
CA CYS A 137 -1.30 10.76 -6.52
C CYS A 137 -0.22 9.69 -6.34
N VAL A 138 0.16 9.06 -7.45
CA VAL A 138 1.22 8.05 -7.49
C VAL A 138 2.56 8.68 -7.12
N ASP A 139 2.91 9.83 -7.70
CA ASP A 139 4.18 10.52 -7.46
C ASP A 139 4.31 10.99 -6.01
N TYR A 140 3.25 11.57 -5.46
CA TYR A 140 3.20 12.01 -4.06
C TYR A 140 3.52 10.87 -3.09
N LEU A 141 2.84 9.73 -3.20
CA LEU A 141 3.10 8.60 -2.31
C LEU A 141 4.44 7.91 -2.64
N SER A 142 4.82 7.83 -3.92
CA SER A 142 6.10 7.23 -4.32
C SER A 142 7.29 7.96 -3.71
N ASN A 143 7.18 9.27 -3.46
CA ASN A 143 8.19 10.02 -2.71
C ASN A 143 8.43 9.45 -1.29
N PHE A 144 7.41 8.86 -0.65
CA PHE A 144 7.59 8.25 0.67
C PHE A 144 8.45 6.99 0.59
N SER A 145 8.31 6.18 -0.45
CA SER A 145 9.21 5.04 -0.66
C SER A 145 10.67 5.50 -0.83
N ARG A 146 10.93 6.66 -1.43
CA ARG A 146 12.28 7.17 -1.63
C ARG A 146 12.87 7.80 -0.37
N THR A 147 12.04 8.43 0.45
CA THR A 147 12.48 9.29 1.56
C THR A 147 12.20 8.76 2.96
N MET A 148 11.52 7.61 3.09
CA MET A 148 11.15 7.04 4.39
C MET A 148 11.57 5.58 4.51
N THR A 149 12.12 5.23 5.67
CA THR A 149 12.52 3.86 6.01
C THR A 149 11.32 2.95 6.17
N ASN A 150 11.42 1.72 5.66
CA ASN A 150 10.40 0.68 5.76
C ASN A 150 9.04 1.09 5.16
N VAL A 151 9.09 1.87 4.07
CA VAL A 151 7.93 2.25 3.27
C VAL A 151 8.16 1.83 1.82
N ASP A 152 7.15 1.23 1.20
CA ASP A 152 7.14 0.92 -0.23
C ASP A 152 5.82 1.35 -0.87
N VAL A 153 5.87 1.63 -2.17
CA VAL A 153 4.71 1.99 -2.98
C VAL A 153 4.70 1.11 -4.21
N THR A 154 3.59 0.40 -4.41
CA THR A 154 3.40 -0.48 -5.55
C THR A 154 2.15 -0.07 -6.31
N GLY A 155 2.28 0.08 -7.63
CA GLY A 155 1.14 0.32 -8.53
C GLY A 155 0.31 -0.93 -8.77
N ASN A 156 -0.65 -0.86 -9.70
CA ASN A 156 -1.29 -2.08 -10.21
C ASN A 156 -0.28 -2.93 -11.01
N PHE A 157 -0.60 -4.21 -11.22
CA PHE A 157 0.30 -5.16 -11.90
C PHE A 157 0.77 -4.68 -13.28
N ASN A 158 -0.11 -4.11 -14.10
CA ASN A 158 0.25 -3.72 -15.46
C ASN A 158 1.17 -2.52 -15.47
N THR A 159 0.87 -1.50 -14.67
CA THR A 159 1.72 -0.31 -14.50
C THR A 159 3.08 -0.70 -13.93
N GLU A 160 3.11 -1.55 -12.89
CA GLU A 160 4.34 -2.02 -12.28
C GLU A 160 5.21 -2.80 -13.28
N ARG A 161 4.59 -3.72 -14.05
CA ARG A 161 5.28 -4.47 -15.10
C ARG A 161 5.86 -3.55 -16.17
N MET A 162 5.13 -2.50 -16.56
CA MET A 162 5.63 -1.52 -17.52
C MET A 162 6.84 -0.76 -16.96
N ASN A 163 6.78 -0.30 -15.72
CA ASN A 163 7.88 0.43 -15.08
C ASN A 163 9.13 -0.45 -14.93
N ILE A 164 8.99 -1.67 -14.42
CA ILE A 164 10.10 -2.63 -14.33
C ILE A 164 10.72 -2.93 -15.69
N ARG A 165 9.91 -3.04 -16.76
CA ARG A 165 10.41 -3.26 -18.12
C ARG A 165 11.07 -2.02 -18.74
N LYS A 166 10.65 -0.81 -18.36
CA LYS A 166 11.36 0.41 -18.75
C LYS A 166 12.75 0.45 -18.13
N GLU A 167 12.88 0.06 -16.87
CA GLU A 167 14.15 0.08 -16.13
C GLU A 167 15.08 -1.09 -16.46
N ARG A 168 14.54 -2.32 -16.56
CA ARG A 168 15.32 -3.57 -16.72
C ARG A 168 15.34 -4.11 -18.15
N GLY A 169 14.68 -3.42 -19.07
CA GLY A 169 14.56 -3.81 -20.48
C GLY A 169 13.22 -4.47 -20.82
N ALA A 170 12.75 -4.20 -22.05
CA ALA A 170 11.40 -4.56 -22.50
C ALA A 170 11.06 -6.06 -22.41
N LYS A 171 12.07 -6.94 -22.44
CA LYS A 171 11.93 -8.40 -22.36
C LYS A 171 12.05 -8.96 -20.95
N PHE A 172 12.26 -8.12 -19.93
CA PHE A 172 12.40 -8.58 -18.55
C PHE A 172 11.14 -9.37 -18.12
N PRO A 173 11.30 -10.61 -17.63
CA PRO A 173 10.19 -11.43 -17.17
C PRO A 173 9.74 -10.94 -15.80
N PHE A 174 8.63 -10.21 -15.76
CA PHE A 174 7.98 -9.81 -14.51
C PHE A 174 6.59 -10.44 -14.45
N SER A 175 6.45 -11.43 -13.58
CA SER A 175 5.26 -12.25 -13.40
C SER A 175 4.34 -11.69 -12.31
N LYS A 176 3.12 -12.25 -12.22
CA LYS A 176 2.23 -11.96 -11.08
C LYS A 176 2.83 -12.40 -9.74
N GLY A 177 3.64 -13.45 -9.73
CA GLY A 177 4.34 -13.89 -8.52
C GLY A 177 5.34 -12.85 -8.04
N ASP A 178 6.13 -12.28 -8.94
CA ASP A 178 7.09 -11.20 -8.62
C ASP A 178 6.38 -9.96 -8.08
N TYR A 179 5.25 -9.60 -8.69
CA TYR A 179 4.39 -8.52 -8.23
C TYR A 179 3.84 -8.75 -6.82
N ILE A 180 3.28 -9.93 -6.55
CA ILE A 180 2.75 -10.26 -5.21
C ILE A 180 3.87 -10.23 -4.17
N THR A 181 5.04 -10.78 -4.50
CA THR A 181 6.22 -10.71 -3.64
C THR A 181 6.56 -9.25 -3.32
N LYS A 182 6.68 -8.39 -4.34
CA LYS A 182 6.94 -6.96 -4.13
C LYS A 182 5.91 -6.31 -3.20
N VAL A 183 4.61 -6.54 -3.44
CA VAL A 183 3.54 -6.01 -2.58
C VAL A 183 3.75 -6.41 -1.12
N LEU A 184 4.03 -7.70 -0.86
CA LEU A 184 4.09 -8.25 0.49
C LEU A 184 5.37 -7.91 1.24
N VAL A 185 6.52 -7.86 0.56
CA VAL A 185 7.83 -7.74 1.21
C VAL A 185 8.57 -6.46 0.85
N GLY A 186 8.06 -5.63 -0.05
CA GLY A 186 8.74 -4.42 -0.53
C GLY A 186 9.10 -3.44 0.58
N ALA A 187 8.18 -3.21 1.53
CA ALA A 187 8.44 -2.37 2.69
C ALA A 187 9.43 -3.01 3.69
N VAL A 188 9.51 -4.34 3.73
CA VAL A 188 10.34 -5.11 4.67
C VAL A 188 11.76 -5.30 4.12
N ASN A 189 11.90 -5.45 2.81
CA ASN A 189 13.16 -5.68 2.14
C ASN A 189 13.97 -4.37 2.03
N ARG A 190 15.09 -4.31 2.76
CA ARG A 190 15.98 -3.15 2.81
C ARG A 190 16.88 -3.04 1.59
N GLU A 191 17.04 -4.12 0.83
CA GLU A 191 17.71 -4.10 -0.47
C GLU A 191 16.73 -3.58 -1.52
N LYS A 192 16.45 -2.28 -1.46
CA LYS A 192 15.91 -1.61 -2.64
C LYS A 192 16.97 -1.75 -3.71
N VAL A 193 16.66 -2.52 -4.75
CA VAL A 193 17.48 -2.53 -5.96
C VAL A 193 17.64 -1.07 -6.37
N PRO A 194 18.87 -0.54 -6.43
CA PRO A 194 19.08 0.86 -6.77
C PRO A 194 18.35 1.14 -8.08
N SER A 195 17.44 2.11 -8.06
CA SER A 195 17.05 2.77 -9.30
C SER A 195 18.34 3.40 -9.82
N ASN A 196 18.91 2.84 -10.88
CA ASN A 196 20.00 3.47 -11.61
C ASN A 196 19.43 4.72 -12.29
N GLU A 197 19.18 5.78 -11.53
CA GLU A 197 19.19 7.13 -12.07
C GLU A 197 20.65 7.44 -12.41
N PRO A 198 20.94 7.97 -13.62
CA PRO A 198 22.30 8.31 -13.97
C PRO A 198 22.80 9.36 -12.98
N ASP A 199 23.93 9.07 -12.33
CA ASP A 199 24.68 10.05 -11.55
C ASP A 199 24.75 11.35 -12.35
N SER A 200 24.23 12.42 -11.77
CA SER A 200 24.43 13.77 -12.31
C SER A 200 25.93 13.95 -12.47
N ALA A 201 26.38 13.93 -13.73
CA ALA A 201 27.77 14.13 -14.08
C ALA A 201 28.23 15.45 -13.45
N ASN A 202 29.18 15.33 -12.51
CA ASN A 202 30.02 16.44 -12.10
C ASN A 202 30.75 16.94 -13.34
N ASN A 203 30.26 18.01 -13.96
CA ASN A 203 31.06 18.82 -14.86
C ASN A 203 31.96 19.71 -13.99
N SER A 204 33.22 19.29 -13.90
CA SER A 204 34.36 20.20 -13.68
C SER A 204 34.59 21.08 -14.89
#